data_AF-A0A2J7ZHH1-F1
#
_entry.id   AF-A0A2J7ZHH1-F1
#
_cell.length_a   1.000
_cell.length_b   1.000
_cell.length_c   1.000
_cell.angle_alpha   90.00
_cell.angle_beta   90.00
_cell.angle_gamma   90.00
#
_symmetry.space_group_name_H-M   'P 1'
#
loop_
_entity.id
_entity.type
_entity.pdbx_description
1 polymer ?
#
loop_
_entity_poly.entity_id
_entity_poly.type
_entity_poly.pdbx_seq_one_letter_code
_entity_poly.pdbx_strand_id
1 'polypeptide(L)'
;VVESDPRMSRWTLSTNQFGRDWEFSWLARNLPPVKNNKIHWVSERGSASLGVEIQNRGQIKFARLSPSSCRIQLIISYEVPDVLVPFANALTPLVEGIIGKDMERFREYVLAQEQQKAAAATAGKVA
;
A
#
# COMPACT_ATOMS: atom_id res chain seq x y z
N VAL A 1 -0.24 -5.97 -10.47
CA VAL A 1 0.30 -5.32 -11.68
C VAL A 1 -0.61 -5.70 -12.82
N VAL A 2 -0.94 -4.78 -13.73
CA VAL A 2 -1.79 -5.09 -14.88
C VAL A 2 -0.98 -5.92 -15.87
N GLU A 3 -1.47 -7.09 -16.26
CA GLU A 3 -0.71 -8.02 -17.13
C GLU A 3 -0.33 -7.40 -18.48
N SER A 4 -1.23 -6.60 -19.06
CA SER A 4 -1.01 -5.95 -20.35
C SER A 4 -0.04 -4.76 -20.30
N ASP A 5 0.16 -4.14 -19.13
CA ASP A 5 1.14 -3.06 -18.96
C ASP A 5 1.77 -3.13 -17.56
N PRO A 6 3.05 -3.58 -17.45
CA PRO A 6 3.73 -3.72 -16.16
C PRO A 6 3.99 -2.38 -15.46
N ARG A 7 3.91 -1.25 -16.18
CA ARG A 7 3.98 0.09 -15.61
C ARG A 7 2.68 0.49 -14.93
N MET A 8 1.61 -0.28 -15.08
CA MET A 8 0.32 -0.02 -14.48
C MET A 8 0.03 -1.02 -13.37
N SER A 9 -0.64 -0.55 -12.33
CA SER A 9 -1.11 -1.38 -11.24
C SER A 9 -2.51 -0.94 -10.86
N ARG A 10 -3.39 -1.92 -10.63
CA ARG A 10 -4.68 -1.68 -9.99
C ARG A 10 -4.49 -1.82 -8.50
N TRP A 11 -4.92 -0.80 -7.77
CA TRP A 11 -4.88 -0.72 -6.32
C TRP A 11 -6.31 -0.79 -5.81
N THR A 12 -6.48 -1.49 -4.70
CA THR A 12 -7.78 -1.66 -4.06
C THR A 12 -7.60 -1.41 -2.57
N LEU A 13 -8.38 -0.48 -2.04
CA LEU A 13 -8.50 -0.22 -0.61
C LEU A 13 -9.85 -0.76 -0.15
N SER A 14 -9.83 -1.89 0.54
CA SER A 14 -11.03 -2.52 1.12
C SER A 14 -11.00 -2.36 2.64
N THR A 15 -12.12 -1.94 3.22
CA THR A 15 -12.24 -1.77 4.67
C THR A 15 -13.66 -2.05 5.15
N ASN A 16 -13.80 -2.64 6.33
CA ASN A 16 -15.10 -2.77 7.01
C ASN A 16 -15.21 -1.65 8.05
N GLN A 17 -16.08 -0.67 7.78
CA GLN A 17 -16.27 0.53 8.60
C GLN A 17 -17.74 0.90 8.62
N PHE A 18 -18.23 1.35 9.79
CA PHE A 18 -19.64 1.67 10.00
C PHE A 18 -20.60 0.50 9.72
N GLY A 19 -20.15 -0.74 9.98
CA GLY A 19 -20.94 -1.96 9.73
C GLY A 19 -21.15 -2.27 8.24
N ARG A 20 -20.35 -1.70 7.35
CA ARG A 20 -20.41 -1.91 5.90
C ARG A 20 -19.02 -2.15 5.33
N ASP A 21 -18.96 -2.95 4.27
CA ASP A 21 -17.76 -3.11 3.47
C ASP A 21 -17.67 -1.97 2.45
N TRP A 22 -16.53 -1.29 2.46
CA TRP A 22 -16.17 -0.25 1.53
C TRP A 22 -15.02 -0.74 0.67
N GLU A 23 -15.09 -0.50 -0.63
CA GLU A 23 -14.02 -0.80 -1.56
C GLU A 23 -13.80 0.36 -2.53
N PHE A 24 -12.55 0.79 -2.62
CA PHE A 24 -12.11 1.78 -3.58
C PHE A 24 -11.05 1.16 -4.48
N SER A 25 -11.29 1.16 -5.79
CA SER A 25 -10.33 0.64 -6.76
C SER A 25 -9.90 1.72 -7.73
N TRP A 26 -8.59 1.88 -7.92
CA TRP A 26 -8.02 2.85 -8.86
C TRP A 26 -6.86 2.24 -9.65
N LEU A 27 -6.65 2.77 -10.86
CA LEU A 27 -5.46 2.53 -11.64
C LEU A 27 -4.38 3.54 -11.24
N ALA A 28 -3.17 3.04 -11.07
CA ALA A 28 -2.00 3.85 -10.80
C ALA A 28 -0.86 3.45 -11.75
N ARG A 29 -0.16 4.48 -12.24
CA ARG A 29 1.07 4.34 -12.98
C ARG A 29 2.25 4.25 -12.01
N ASN A 30 2.97 3.14 -12.10
CA ASN A 30 4.23 2.91 -11.42
C ASN A 30 5.33 3.77 -12.06
N LEU A 31 5.97 4.59 -11.25
CA LEU A 31 7.15 5.34 -11.66
C LEU A 31 8.41 4.46 -11.52
N PRO A 32 9.50 4.78 -12.23
CA PRO A 32 10.72 3.95 -12.21
C PRO A 32 11.23 3.70 -10.78
N PRO A 33 11.26 2.43 -10.32
CA PRO A 33 11.63 2.13 -8.94
C PRO A 33 13.12 2.39 -8.69
N VAL A 34 13.45 2.76 -7.45
CA VAL A 34 14.84 2.84 -6.99
C VAL A 34 15.11 1.59 -6.17
N LYS A 35 15.97 0.71 -6.71
CA LYS A 35 16.28 -0.59 -6.11
C LYS A 35 16.63 -0.46 -4.63
N ASN A 36 15.97 -1.27 -3.79
CA ASN A 36 16.13 -1.32 -2.33
C ASN A 36 15.91 0.02 -1.59
N ASN A 37 15.26 0.99 -2.22
CA ASN A 37 15.11 2.33 -1.65
C ASN A 37 13.69 2.86 -1.77
N LYS A 38 13.07 2.77 -2.96
CA LYS A 38 11.80 3.44 -3.21
C LYS A 38 10.95 2.77 -4.26
N ILE A 39 9.67 2.64 -3.95
CA ILE A 39 8.58 2.38 -4.89
C ILE A 39 7.69 3.62 -4.88
N HIS A 40 7.20 4.08 -6.02
CA HIS A 40 6.36 5.26 -6.09
C HIS A 40 5.41 5.23 -7.30
N TRP A 41 4.28 5.91 -7.15
CA TRP A 41 3.18 5.87 -8.11
C TRP A 41 2.43 7.20 -8.17
N VAL A 42 1.63 7.33 -9.23
CA VAL A 42 0.63 8.37 -9.42
C VAL A 42 -0.62 7.73 -10.00
N SER A 43 -1.80 8.08 -9.50
CA SER A 43 -3.09 7.66 -10.08
C SER A 43 -3.17 8.04 -11.55
N GLU A 44 -3.81 7.18 -12.32
CA GLU A 44 -4.09 7.48 -13.72
C GLU A 44 -5.29 8.42 -13.84
N ARG A 45 -5.27 9.32 -14.82
CA ARG A 45 -6.38 10.23 -15.05
C ARG A 45 -7.65 9.45 -15.39
N GLY A 46 -8.79 9.89 -14.85
CA GLY A 46 -10.08 9.21 -15.03
C GLY A 46 -10.21 7.93 -14.19
N SER A 47 -9.24 7.62 -13.33
CA SER A 47 -9.35 6.52 -12.41
C SER A 47 -10.35 6.85 -11.31
N ALA A 48 -11.60 6.47 -11.52
CA ALA A 48 -12.69 6.70 -10.59
C ALA A 48 -13.16 5.41 -9.92
N SER A 49 -13.56 5.53 -8.66
CA SER A 49 -14.34 4.51 -7.95
C SER A 49 -15.65 5.13 -7.49
N LEU A 50 -16.75 4.40 -7.65
CA LEU A 50 -18.09 4.87 -7.26
C LEU A 50 -18.48 6.23 -7.90
N GLY A 51 -18.02 6.48 -9.12
CA GLY A 51 -18.28 7.75 -9.83
C GLY A 51 -17.43 8.93 -9.37
N VAL A 52 -16.47 8.70 -8.47
CA VAL A 52 -15.61 9.73 -7.89
C VAL A 52 -14.16 9.49 -8.32
N GLU A 53 -13.54 10.49 -8.94
CA GLU A 53 -12.15 10.40 -9.39
C GLU A 53 -11.20 10.32 -8.19
N ILE A 54 -10.31 9.33 -8.20
CA ILE A 54 -9.33 9.10 -7.13
C ILE A 54 -7.99 9.66 -7.59
N GLN A 55 -7.74 10.92 -7.26
CA GLN A 55 -6.45 11.55 -7.46
C GLN A 55 -5.55 11.29 -6.26
N ASN A 56 -4.55 10.42 -6.44
CA ASN A 56 -3.54 10.14 -5.42
C ASN A 56 -2.15 9.92 -6.00
N ARG A 57 -1.14 10.24 -5.21
CA ARG A 57 0.25 9.87 -5.46
C ARG A 57 0.86 9.38 -4.17
N GLY A 58 1.83 8.49 -4.28
CA GLY A 58 2.47 7.98 -3.09
C GLY A 58 3.83 7.38 -3.36
N GLN A 59 4.50 7.08 -2.25
CA GLN A 59 5.78 6.39 -2.26
C GLN A 59 5.92 5.53 -1.01
N ILE A 60 6.55 4.38 -1.18
CA ILE A 60 7.08 3.55 -0.11
C ILE A 60 8.59 3.72 -0.13
N LYS A 61 9.16 4.12 1.00
CA LYS A 61 10.60 4.22 1.21
C LYS A 61 11.08 3.09 2.10
N PHE A 62 12.21 2.51 1.74
CA PHE A 62 12.90 1.47 2.47
C PHE A 62 14.24 2.05 2.95
N ALA A 63 14.46 2.02 4.26
CA ALA A 63 15.71 2.45 4.86
C ALA A 63 16.26 1.32 5.74
N ARG A 64 17.41 0.78 5.34
CA ARG A 64 18.12 -0.22 6.14
C ARG A 64 18.54 0.41 7.48
N LEU A 65 18.20 -0.24 8.58
CA LEU A 65 18.61 0.16 9.93
C LEU A 65 19.76 -0.72 10.43
N SER A 66 19.72 -2.02 10.14
CA SER A 66 20.77 -2.98 10.48
C SER A 66 20.87 -4.08 9.40
N PRO A 67 21.77 -5.07 9.55
CA PRO A 67 21.78 -6.25 8.68
C PRO A 67 20.43 -7.00 8.64
N SER A 68 19.68 -6.99 9.73
CA SER A 68 18.43 -7.74 9.93
C SER A 68 17.18 -6.88 10.11
N SER A 69 17.28 -5.54 9.99
CA SER A 69 16.12 -4.65 10.16
C SER A 69 16.07 -3.53 9.11
N CYS A 70 14.84 -3.19 8.74
CA CYS A 70 14.52 -2.16 7.76
C CYS A 70 13.35 -1.32 8.28
N ARG A 71 13.46 0.00 8.14
CA ARG A 71 12.34 0.93 8.29
C ARG A 71 11.61 1.04 6.96
N ILE A 72 10.28 0.94 7.00
CA ILE A 72 9.42 1.13 5.85
C ILE A 72 8.54 2.33 6.14
N GLN A 73 8.53 3.31 5.23
CA GLN A 73 7.72 4.51 5.36
C GLN A 73 6.82 4.65 4.14
N LEU A 74 5.52 4.64 4.37
CA LEU A 74 4.49 4.88 3.37
C LEU A 74 4.04 6.34 3.45
N ILE A 75 4.12 7.05 2.32
CA ILE A 75 3.69 8.44 2.18
C ILE A 75 2.66 8.48 1.06
N ILE A 76 1.45 8.93 1.37
CA ILE A 76 0.36 9.08 0.40
C ILE A 76 -0.13 10.53 0.44
N SER A 77 -0.37 11.10 -0.73
CA SER A 77 -1.07 12.36 -0.91
C SER A 77 -2.27 12.11 -1.81
N TYR A 78 -3.44 12.56 -1.39
CA TYR A 78 -4.68 12.42 -2.14
C TYR A 78 -5.44 13.74 -2.11
N GLU A 79 -6.22 13.98 -3.15
CA GLU A 79 -7.18 15.09 -3.18
C GLU A 79 -8.52 14.57 -2.69
N VAL A 80 -9.20 15.37 -1.85
CA VAL A 80 -10.57 15.07 -1.44
C VAL A 80 -11.50 15.55 -2.56
N PRO A 81 -12.28 14.66 -3.18
CA PRO A 81 -13.25 15.03 -4.19
C PRO A 81 -14.29 16.01 -3.64
N ASP A 82 -14.77 16.96 -4.44
CA ASP A 82 -15.69 18.03 -4.00
C ASP A 82 -16.93 17.51 -3.24
N VAL A 83 -17.50 16.39 -3.71
CA VAL A 83 -18.66 15.74 -3.08
C VAL A 83 -18.37 15.22 -1.66
N LEU A 84 -17.10 14.95 -1.36
CA LEU A 84 -16.64 14.44 -0.07
C LEU A 84 -16.02 15.53 0.83
N VAL A 85 -15.90 16.78 0.36
CA VAL A 85 -15.36 17.91 1.13
C VAL A 85 -16.03 18.09 2.50
N PRO A 86 -17.37 17.98 2.65
CA PRO A 86 -18.00 18.06 3.96
C PRO A 86 -17.53 17.01 4.98
N PHE A 87 -16.96 15.90 4.49
CA PHE A 87 -16.45 14.79 5.29
C PHE A 87 -14.92 14.76 5.38
N ALA A 88 -14.21 15.74 4.81
CA ALA A 88 -12.74 15.76 4.72
C ALA A 88 -12.05 15.53 6.08
N ASN A 89 -12.59 16.12 7.15
CA ASN A 89 -12.03 15.99 8.50
C ASN A 89 -12.10 14.55 9.05
N ALA A 90 -13.06 13.75 8.59
CA ALA A 90 -13.19 12.34 8.99
C ALA A 90 -12.40 11.40 8.06
N LEU A 91 -12.09 11.82 6.82
CA LEU A 91 -11.40 11.00 5.84
C LEU A 91 -9.95 10.73 6.19
N THR A 92 -9.20 11.77 6.59
CA THR A 92 -7.78 11.61 6.97
C THR A 92 -7.56 10.58 8.07
N PRO A 93 -8.19 10.69 9.26
CA PRO A 93 -7.97 9.72 10.33
C PRO A 93 -8.48 8.31 9.95
N LEU A 94 -9.51 8.21 9.11
CA LEU A 94 -9.99 6.93 8.60
C LEU A 94 -8.95 6.26 7.70
N VAL A 95 -8.45 6.99 6.71
CA VAL A 95 -7.44 6.50 5.75
C VAL A 95 -6.15 6.15 6.48
N GLU A 96 -5.67 6.99 7.39
CA GLU A 96 -4.52 6.72 8.25
C GLU A 96 -4.71 5.46 9.09
N GLY A 97 -5.89 5.27 9.69
CA GLY A 97 -6.21 4.07 10.49
C GLY A 97 -6.22 2.78 9.66
N ILE A 98 -6.73 2.82 8.43
CA ILE A 98 -6.73 1.66 7.52
C ILE A 98 -5.30 1.33 7.10
N ILE A 99 -4.57 2.32 6.60
CA ILE A 99 -3.19 2.14 6.13
C ILE A 99 -2.27 1.71 7.29
N GLY A 100 -2.44 2.28 8.48
CA GLY A 100 -1.67 1.89 9.66
C GLY A 100 -1.85 0.41 10.00
N LYS A 101 -3.09 -0.10 9.96
CA LYS A 101 -3.38 -1.53 10.16
C LYS A 101 -2.77 -2.39 9.04
N ASP A 102 -2.80 -1.94 7.79
CA ASP A 102 -2.17 -2.64 6.67
C ASP A 102 -0.66 -2.75 6.83
N MET A 103 -0.02 -1.67 7.29
CA MET A 103 1.42 -1.65 7.56
C MET A 103 1.81 -2.61 8.68
N GLU A 104 1.00 -2.73 9.74
CA GLU A 104 1.26 -3.70 10.81
C GLU A 104 1.05 -5.14 10.32
N ARG A 105 -0.04 -5.42 9.60
CA ARG A 105 -0.27 -6.72 8.96
C ARG A 105 0.87 -7.12 8.03
N PHE A 106 1.39 -6.18 7.26
CA PHE A 106 2.54 -6.42 6.39
C PHE A 106 3.80 -6.74 7.19
N ARG A 107 4.06 -6.03 8.29
CA ARG A 107 5.18 -6.30 9.18
C ARG A 107 5.10 -7.71 9.75
N GLU A 108 3.95 -8.10 10.29
CA GLU A 108 3.71 -9.44 10.83
C GLU A 108 3.95 -10.52 9.77
N TYR A 109 3.42 -10.33 8.56
CA TYR A 109 3.61 -11.23 7.43
C TYR A 109 5.10 -11.44 7.10
N VAL A 110 5.86 -10.35 6.98
CA VAL A 110 7.30 -10.44 6.66
C VAL A 110 8.07 -11.16 7.77
N LEU A 111 7.78 -10.87 9.04
CA LEU A 111 8.44 -11.54 10.17
C LEU A 111 8.16 -13.05 10.19
N ALA A 112 6.90 -13.45 9.93
CA ALA A 112 6.53 -14.86 9.81
C ALA A 112 7.24 -15.54 8.63
N GLN A 113 7.35 -14.88 7.48
CA GLN A 113 8.06 -15.40 6.31
C GLN A 113 9.56 -15.61 6.60
N GLU A 114 10.21 -14.68 7.29
CA GLU A 114 11.63 -14.81 7.64
C GLU A 114 11.87 -15.97 8.63
N GLN A 115 10.96 -16.19 9.59
CA GLN A 115 11.00 -17.35 10.48
C GLN A 115 10.83 -18.67 9.72
N GLN A 116 9.88 -18.74 8.78
CA GLN A 116 9.66 -19.93 7.95
C GLN A 116 10.91 -20.26 7.11
N LYS A 117 11.54 -19.25 6.51
CA LYS A 117 12.80 -19.42 5.76
C LYS A 117 13.94 -19.91 6.65
N ALA A 118 14.08 -19.37 7.86
CA ALA A 118 15.11 -19.80 8.80
C ALA A 118 14.92 -21.25 9.25
N ALA A 119 13.68 -21.66 9.51
CA ALA A 119 13.34 -23.04 9.86
C ALA A 119 13.64 -24.01 8.71
N ALA A 120 13.26 -23.67 7.47
CA ALA A 120 13.55 -24.48 6.29
C ALA A 120 15.06 -24.61 6.03
N ALA A 121 15.83 -23.54 6.19
CA ALA A 121 17.28 -23.56 6.04
C ALA A 121 17.98 -24.42 7.11
N THR A 122 17.39 -24.52 8.30
CA THR A 122 17.91 -25.37 9.38
C THR A 122 17.59 -26.83 9.11
N ALA A 123 16.36 -27.15 8.67
CA ALA A 123 15.95 -28.51 8.34
C ALA A 123 16.77 -29.11 7.18
N GLY A 124 17.08 -28.32 6.15
CA GLY A 124 17.90 -28.76 5.02
C GLY A 124 19.40 -28.92 5.32
N LYS A 125 19.89 -28.51 6.50
CA LYS A 125 21.27 -28.72 6.96
C LYS A 125 21.46 -29.98 7.80
N VAL A 126 20.35 -30.61 8.22
CA VAL A 126 20.35 -31.80 9.09
C VAL A 126 20.04 -33.08 8.29
N ALA A 127 19.67 -32.95 7.02
CA ALA A 127 19.53 -34.03 6.03
C ALA A 127 20.79 -34.14 5.17
#